data_AF-A0A6S6TFX8-F1
#
_entry.id   AF-A0A6S6TFX8-F1
#
_cell.length_a   1.000
_cell.length_b   1.000
_cell.length_c   1.000
_cell.angle_alpha   90.00
_cell.angle_beta   90.00
_cell.angle_gamma   90.00
#
_symmetry.space_group_name_H-M   'P 1'
#
loop_
_entity.id
_entity.type
_entity.pdbx_description
1 polymer ?
#
loop_
_entity_poly.entity_id
_entity_poly.type
_entity_poly.pdbx_seq_one_letter_code
_entity_poly.pdbx_strand_id
1 'polypeptide(L)' 'KDGHTRINSAGCLNRCEQGPVMVVYPEGTWYTWVDKEDVDEIIDSHLVKGQIVERLLVD' A
#
# COMPACT_ATOMS: atom_id res chain seq x y z
N LYS A 1 8.90 -14.39 16.52
CA LYS A 1 8.17 -13.11 16.34
C LYS A 1 7.76 -13.10 14.89
N ASP A 2 6.57 -13.61 14.61
CA ASP A 2 6.17 -14.06 13.28
C ASP A 2 5.85 -12.85 12.40
N GLY A 3 6.85 -12.42 11.63
CA GLY A 3 6.69 -11.40 10.62
C GLY A 3 6.06 -12.01 9.37
N HIS A 4 4.73 -12.06 9.29
CA HIS A 4 4.00 -12.48 8.08
C HIS A 4 4.08 -11.44 6.95
N THR A 5 4.53 -10.22 7.26
CA THR A 5 4.58 -9.09 6.32
C THR A 5 5.99 -8.51 6.27
N ARG A 6 6.51 -8.30 5.05
CA ARG A 6 7.80 -7.67 4.81
C ARG A 6 7.59 -6.33 4.11
N ILE A 7 8.21 -5.29 4.65
CA ILE A 7 8.23 -3.95 4.05
C ILE A 7 9.63 -3.75 3.43
N ASN A 8 9.69 -3.24 2.22
CA ASN A 8 10.93 -2.81 1.58
C ASN A 8 10.74 -1.44 0.95
N SER A 9 11.79 -0.63 0.98
CA SER A 9 11.86 0.56 0.14
C SER A 9 12.14 0.14 -1.31
N ALA A 10 11.43 0.75 -2.25
CA ALA A 10 11.62 0.53 -3.67
C ALA A 10 12.14 1.81 -4.34
N GLY A 11 12.80 1.65 -5.48
CA GLY A 11 13.11 2.76 -6.40
C GLY A 11 11.90 3.13 -7.25
N CYS A 12 12.14 3.70 -8.42
CA CYS A 12 11.07 4.03 -9.37
C CYS A 12 10.28 2.78 -9.79
N LEU A 13 8.95 2.86 -9.72
CA LEU A 13 8.01 1.83 -10.17
C LEU A 13 7.25 2.24 -11.46
N ASN A 14 7.81 3.18 -12.24
CA ASN A 14 7.22 3.72 -13.48
C ASN A 14 5.84 4.38 -13.33
N ARG A 15 5.48 4.84 -12.14
CA ARG A 15 4.21 5.52 -11.81
C ARG A 15 4.44 6.90 -11.18
N CYS A 16 5.36 7.67 -11.75
CA CYS A 16 5.80 8.94 -11.17
C CYS A 16 4.64 9.95 -10.99
N GLU A 17 3.71 10.01 -11.94
CA GLU A 17 2.57 10.94 -11.91
C GLU A 17 1.55 10.64 -10.80
N GLN A 18 1.60 9.43 -10.23
CA GLN A 18 0.72 8.97 -9.16
C GLN A 18 1.45 8.92 -7.81
N GLY A 19 2.70 9.39 -7.76
CA GLY A 19 3.56 9.36 -6.58
C GLY A 19 3.03 10.24 -5.43
N PRO A 20 3.19 9.82 -4.17
CA PRO A 20 3.84 8.60 -3.70
C PRO A 20 3.01 7.33 -3.97
N VAL A 21 3.69 6.21 -4.24
CA VAL A 21 3.04 4.92 -4.56
C VAL A 21 3.63 3.74 -3.79
N MET A 22 2.77 2.77 -3.49
CA MET A 22 3.10 1.49 -2.86
C MET A 22 2.31 0.38 -3.54
N VAL A 23 2.90 -0.80 -3.64
CA VAL A 23 2.24 -2.02 -4.14
C VAL A 23 2.23 -3.08 -3.06
N VAL A 24 1.06 -3.69 -2.85
CA VAL A 24 0.86 -4.84 -1.94
C VAL A 24 0.79 -6.12 -2.79
N TYR A 25 1.57 -7.13 -2.39
CA TYR A 25 1.62 -8.44 -3.02
C TYR A 25 1.11 -9.52 -2.05
N PRO A 26 0.54 -10.63 -2.56
CA PRO A 26 0.55 -11.09 -3.96
C PRO A 26 -0.48 -10.45 -4.91
N GLU A 27 -1.44 -9.67 -4.41
CA GLU A 27 -2.59 -9.16 -5.16
C GLU A 27 -2.21 -8.13 -6.23
N GLY A 28 -1.07 -7.44 -6.07
CA GLY A 28 -0.64 -6.38 -6.97
C GLY A 28 -1.48 -5.11 -6.82
N THR A 29 -2.03 -4.88 -5.62
CA THR A 29 -2.85 -3.70 -5.32
C THR A 29 -1.96 -2.47 -5.17
N TRP A 30 -2.29 -1.40 -5.90
CA TRP A 30 -1.55 -0.14 -5.87
C TRP A 30 -2.28 0.90 -5.02
N TYR A 31 -1.52 1.57 -4.16
CA TYR A 31 -2.01 2.66 -3.31
C TYR A 31 -1.19 3.93 -3.49
N THR A 32 -1.87 5.06 -3.28
CA THR A 32 -1.26 6.34 -2.94
C THR A 32 -1.72 6.76 -1.53
N TRP A 33 -1.11 7.80 -0.96
CA TRP A 33 -1.45 8.34 0.36
C TRP A 33 -1.02 9.80 0.48
N VAL A 34 -1.67 10.53 1.38
CA VAL A 34 -1.37 11.93 1.70
C VAL A 34 -0.65 12.05 3.04
N ASP A 35 -1.10 11.29 4.04
CA ASP A 35 -0.61 11.37 5.42
C ASP A 35 -0.36 9.98 6.04
N LYS A 36 -0.14 9.95 7.36
CA LYS A 36 0.17 8.69 8.07
C LYS A 36 -1.10 7.89 8.34
N GLU A 37 -2.21 8.58 8.55
CA GLU A 37 -3.52 8.02 8.81
C GLU A 37 -4.00 7.18 7.62
N ASP A 38 -3.72 7.62 6.39
CA ASP A 38 -3.91 6.82 5.17
C ASP A 38 -3.11 5.50 5.19
N VAL A 39 -1.85 5.55 5.62
CA VAL A 39 -0.98 4.36 5.69
C VAL A 39 -1.45 3.40 6.79
N ASP A 40 -1.84 3.92 7.95
CA ASP A 40 -2.40 3.14 9.05
C ASP A 40 -3.70 2.44 8.61
N GLU A 41 -4.56 3.12 7.84
CA GLU A 41 -5.76 2.50 7.27
C GLU A 41 -5.44 1.36 6.28
N ILE A 42 -4.43 1.52 5.42
CA ILE A 42 -3.98 0.45 4.50
C ILE A 42 -3.50 -0.76 5.30
N ILE A 43 -2.73 -0.55 6.37
CA ILE A 43 -2.23 -1.64 7.21
C ILE A 43 -3.40 -2.35 7.91
N ASP A 44 -4.26 -1.61 8.60
CA ASP A 44 -5.34 -2.18 9.41
C ASP A 44 -6.45 -2.82 8.57
N SER A 45 -6.81 -2.22 7.43
CA SER A 45 -7.86 -2.74 6.57
C SER A 45 -7.31 -3.80 5.63
N HIS A 46 -6.27 -3.51 4.86
CA HIS A 46 -5.80 -4.46 3.84
C HIS A 46 -4.90 -5.53 4.45
N LEU A 47 -3.79 -5.17 5.08
CA LEU A 47 -2.80 -6.16 5.51
C LEU A 47 -3.29 -7.04 6.67
N VAL A 48 -4.09 -6.48 7.58
CA VAL A 48 -4.59 -7.21 8.76
C VAL A 48 -5.95 -7.88 8.48
N LYS A 49 -6.89 -7.20 7.82
CA LYS A 49 -8.27 -7.72 7.61
C LYS A 49 -8.54 -8.24 6.19
N GLY A 50 -7.64 -8.04 5.24
CA GLY A 50 -7.84 -8.42 3.84
C GLY A 50 -8.87 -7.55 3.10
N GLN A 51 -9.11 -6.32 3.56
CA GLN A 51 -10.11 -5.39 3.03
C GLN A 51 -9.43 -4.23 2.29
N ILE A 52 -9.75 -4.08 1.01
CA ILE A 52 -9.17 -3.06 0.15
C ILE A 52 -9.70 -1.67 0.53
N VAL A 53 -8.78 -0.70 0.67
CA VAL A 53 -9.10 0.71 0.87
C VAL A 53 -9.34 1.41 -0.48
N GLU A 54 -10.56 1.32 -1.01
CA GLU A 54 -10.89 1.78 -2.38
C GLU A 54 -10.53 3.25 -2.65
N ARG A 55 -10.68 4.13 -1.64
CA ARG A 55 -10.41 5.57 -1.79
C ARG A 55 -8.93 5.90 -2.05
N LEU A 56 -8.02 4.99 -1.73
CA LEU A 56 -6.58 5.16 -1.87
C LEU A 56 -6.01 4.40 -3.08
N LEU A 57 -6.85 3.67 -3.82
CA LEU A 57 -6.41 2.89 -4.97
C LEU A 57 -5.89 3.78 -6.10
N VAL A 58 -4.93 3.21 -6.82
CA VAL A 58 -4.32 3.80 -8.01
C VAL A 58 -4.50 2.84 -9.19
N ASP A 59 -4.99 3.35 -10.31
CA ASP A 59 -5.11 2.61 -11.59
C ASP A 59 -3.74 2.44 -12.25
#